data_AF-A0A1Y0ETZ6-F1
#
_entry.id   AF-A0A1Y0ETZ6-F1
#
_cell.length_a   1.000
_cell.length_b   1.000
_cell.length_c   1.000
_cell.angle_alpha   90.00
_cell.angle_beta   90.00
_cell.angle_gamma   90.00
#
_symmetry.space_group_name_H-M   'P 1'
#
loop_
_entity.id
_entity.type
_entity.pdbx_description
1 polymer ?
#
loop_
_entity_poly.entity_id
_entity_poly.type
_entity_poly.pdbx_seq_one_letter_code
_entity_poly.pdbx_strand_id
1 'polypeptide(L)'
;MPLQLTDPSSLPAGALSVLQFWLGDVPLRDASALDKRQLWFTQSDAVDAEIRHQFADLVNQAKAGELDAWAQSPEGTLALLILLDQFTRNIGRGTPDSFAGDAKALALAKLAIAQGGDSRVPPVARIFFYLPLEHAEDLACQDAAVAAFAQLTRQGDAASQGFLDMTHDYALRHRAVIAEFGRFPHRNAILGRASTPAEQAYLAQPGAGF
;
A
#
# COMPACT_ATOMS: atom_id res chain seq x y z
N MET A 1 -1.62 -21.57 15.15
CA MET A 1 -0.65 -22.35 14.35
C MET A 1 0.54 -21.46 14.06
N PRO A 2 1.78 -21.97 14.08
CA PRO A 2 2.92 -21.20 13.59
C PRO A 2 2.65 -20.81 12.12
N LEU A 3 2.94 -19.55 11.77
CA LEU A 3 2.97 -19.09 10.38
C LEU A 3 3.82 -20.07 9.57
N GLN A 4 3.19 -20.77 8.64
CA GLN A 4 3.91 -21.64 7.71
C GLN A 4 4.60 -20.69 6.72
N LEU A 5 5.85 -20.34 7.02
CA LEU A 5 6.65 -19.43 6.20
C LEU A 5 6.79 -20.05 4.81
N THR A 6 6.33 -19.33 3.79
CA THR A 6 6.45 -19.78 2.40
C THR A 6 7.92 -19.92 2.05
N ASP A 7 8.28 -21.06 1.45
CA ASP A 7 9.64 -21.29 0.96
C ASP A 7 9.95 -20.24 -0.12
N PRO A 8 10.98 -19.38 0.06
CA PRO A 8 11.32 -18.34 -0.91
C PRO A 8 11.55 -18.89 -2.33
N SER A 9 11.96 -20.15 -2.46
CA SER A 9 12.18 -20.82 -3.75
C SER A 9 10.89 -21.13 -4.52
N SER A 10 9.73 -21.03 -3.88
CA SER A 10 8.42 -21.24 -4.51
C SER A 10 7.82 -19.96 -5.12
N LEU A 11 8.41 -18.80 -4.83
CA LEU A 11 7.93 -17.53 -5.38
C LEU A 11 8.45 -17.29 -6.79
N PRO A 12 7.62 -16.73 -7.70
CA PRO A 12 8.11 -16.20 -8.97
C PRO A 12 9.26 -15.20 -8.73
N ALA A 13 10.31 -15.27 -9.54
CA ALA A 13 11.51 -14.45 -9.35
C ALA A 13 11.20 -12.94 -9.24
N GLY A 14 10.26 -12.44 -10.07
CA GLY A 14 9.82 -11.04 -10.00
C GLY A 14 9.13 -10.70 -8.68
N ALA A 15 8.31 -11.59 -8.12
CA ALA A 15 7.66 -11.39 -6.84
C ALA A 15 8.69 -11.33 -5.71
N LEU A 16 9.68 -12.24 -5.73
CA LEU A 16 10.78 -12.26 -4.79
C LEU A 16 11.58 -10.94 -4.84
N SER A 17 11.93 -10.45 -6.03
CA SER A 17 12.66 -9.18 -6.20
C SER A 17 11.89 -7.98 -5.65
N VAL A 18 10.57 -7.90 -5.89
CA VAL A 18 9.71 -6.84 -5.35
C VAL A 18 9.71 -6.86 -3.82
N LEU A 19 9.49 -8.03 -3.22
CA LEU A 19 9.45 -8.18 -1.77
C LEU A 19 10.81 -7.87 -1.13
N GLN A 20 11.91 -8.32 -1.74
CA GLN A 20 13.25 -8.05 -1.22
C GLN A 20 13.63 -6.58 -1.27
N PHE A 21 13.28 -5.91 -2.38
CA PHE A 21 13.50 -4.48 -2.53
C PHE A 21 12.73 -3.71 -1.45
N TRP A 22 11.43 -3.99 -1.32
CA TRP A 22 10.52 -3.18 -0.53
C TRP A 22 10.46 -3.54 0.97
N LEU A 23 10.65 -4.82 1.32
CA LEU A 23 10.46 -5.35 2.68
C LEU A 23 11.71 -6.06 3.27
N GLY A 24 12.79 -6.18 2.50
CA GLY A 24 14.06 -6.75 2.97
C GLY A 24 14.13 -8.27 2.87
N ASP A 25 14.13 -8.98 4.00
CA ASP A 25 14.32 -10.43 4.00
C ASP A 25 13.09 -11.17 3.44
N VAL A 26 13.35 -12.30 2.78
CA VAL A 26 12.35 -13.32 2.46
C VAL A 26 12.90 -14.68 2.95
N PRO A 27 12.28 -15.36 3.93
CA PRO A 27 10.94 -15.13 4.48
C PRO A 27 10.78 -13.80 5.23
N LEU A 28 9.59 -13.20 5.09
CA LEU A 28 9.29 -11.86 5.59
C LEU A 28 9.45 -11.78 7.11
N ARG A 29 10.01 -10.67 7.59
CA ARG A 29 10.17 -10.35 9.02
C ARG A 29 9.87 -8.89 9.28
N ASP A 30 9.25 -8.59 10.42
CA ASP A 30 8.96 -7.20 10.81
C ASP A 30 10.24 -6.36 10.92
N ALA A 31 11.31 -6.92 11.49
CA ALA A 31 12.58 -6.21 11.63
C ALA A 31 13.17 -5.76 10.28
N SER A 32 13.27 -6.67 9.30
CA SER A 32 13.80 -6.32 7.97
C SER A 32 12.90 -5.34 7.22
N ALA A 33 11.58 -5.46 7.40
CA ALA A 33 10.63 -4.54 6.80
C ALA A 33 10.77 -3.15 7.42
N LEU A 34 10.88 -3.03 8.74
CA LEU A 34 11.06 -1.74 9.43
C LEU A 34 12.35 -1.02 9.02
N ASP A 35 13.41 -1.74 8.67
CA ASP A 35 14.64 -1.15 8.14
C ASP A 35 14.41 -0.46 6.78
N LYS A 36 13.38 -0.85 6.03
CA LYS A 36 12.99 -0.26 4.74
C LYS A 36 12.07 0.95 4.85
N ARG A 37 11.58 1.32 6.05
CA ARG A 37 10.60 2.40 6.26
C ARG A 37 10.96 3.75 5.60
N GLN A 38 12.26 4.06 5.50
CA GLN A 38 12.72 5.28 4.86
C GLN A 38 12.41 5.30 3.35
N LEU A 39 12.37 4.14 2.70
CA LEU A 39 11.97 4.03 1.28
C LEU A 39 10.48 4.33 1.07
N TRP A 40 9.64 4.10 2.08
CA TRP A 40 8.19 4.22 1.96
C TRP A 40 7.69 5.65 2.20
N PHE A 41 8.31 6.38 3.14
CA PHE A 41 7.80 7.67 3.61
C PHE A 41 8.62 8.88 3.16
N THR A 42 9.78 8.66 2.55
CA THR A 42 10.63 9.75 2.06
C THR A 42 10.52 9.82 0.55
N GLN A 43 9.95 10.92 0.04
CA GLN A 43 10.03 11.20 -1.39
C GLN A 43 11.50 11.37 -1.80
N SER A 44 11.92 10.61 -2.81
CA SER A 44 13.27 10.62 -3.32
C SER A 44 13.27 10.32 -4.82
N ASP A 45 13.70 11.29 -5.63
CA ASP A 45 13.81 11.12 -7.08
C ASP A 45 14.75 9.96 -7.45
N ALA A 46 15.76 9.69 -6.63
CA ALA A 46 16.68 8.57 -6.80
C ALA A 46 15.96 7.23 -6.59
N VAL A 47 15.12 7.11 -5.55
CA VAL A 47 14.32 5.90 -5.30
C VAL A 47 13.28 5.73 -6.40
N ASP A 48 12.63 6.80 -6.84
CA ASP A 48 11.66 6.75 -7.94
C ASP A 48 12.32 6.31 -9.26
N ALA A 49 13.53 6.80 -9.55
CA ALA A 49 14.30 6.38 -10.71
C ALA A 49 14.73 4.91 -10.63
N GLU A 50 15.14 4.44 -9.44
CA GLU A 50 15.50 3.05 -9.20
C GLU A 50 14.30 2.12 -9.38
N ILE A 51 13.15 2.47 -8.79
CA ILE A 51 11.90 1.71 -8.94
C ILE A 51 11.49 1.65 -10.41
N ARG A 52 11.55 2.79 -11.12
CA ARG A 52 11.23 2.84 -12.55
C ARG A 52 12.17 1.96 -13.36
N HIS A 53 13.47 2.02 -13.10
CA HIS A 53 14.45 1.21 -13.83
C HIS A 53 14.27 -0.29 -13.60
N GLN A 54 14.02 -0.71 -12.35
CA GLN A 54 13.97 -2.13 -12.01
C GLN A 54 12.59 -2.76 -12.24
N PHE A 55 11.51 -2.01 -12.07
CA PHE A 55 10.16 -2.59 -11.91
C PHE A 55 9.10 -2.05 -12.86
N ALA A 56 9.40 -1.09 -13.74
CA ALA A 56 8.39 -0.54 -14.66
C ALA A 56 7.72 -1.61 -15.54
N ASP A 57 8.49 -2.59 -16.03
CA ASP A 57 7.93 -3.70 -16.82
C ASP A 57 7.00 -4.57 -15.97
N LEU A 58 7.38 -4.91 -14.74
CA LEU A 58 6.52 -5.67 -13.83
C LEU A 58 5.25 -4.90 -13.45
N VAL A 59 5.34 -3.58 -13.25
CA VAL A 59 4.17 -2.73 -13.00
C VAL A 59 3.22 -2.75 -14.21
N ASN A 60 3.76 -2.69 -15.43
CA ASN A 60 2.95 -2.78 -16.65
C ASN A 60 2.28 -4.16 -16.81
N GLN A 61 3.01 -5.24 -16.58
CA GLN A 61 2.48 -6.61 -16.60
C GLN A 61 1.41 -6.82 -15.51
N ALA A 62 1.65 -6.31 -14.30
CA ALA A 62 0.68 -6.36 -13.19
C ALA A 62 -0.62 -5.63 -13.56
N LYS A 63 -0.54 -4.41 -14.12
CA LYS A 63 -1.72 -3.67 -14.60
C LYS A 63 -2.46 -4.45 -15.70
N ALA A 64 -1.74 -5.12 -16.60
CA ALA A 64 -2.31 -5.90 -17.70
C ALA A 64 -2.93 -7.24 -17.30
N GLY A 65 -2.69 -7.75 -16.07
CA GLY A 65 -3.21 -9.07 -15.66
C GLY A 65 -2.26 -10.23 -15.88
N GLU A 66 -1.08 -9.97 -16.44
CA GLU A 66 -0.12 -11.02 -16.82
C GLU A 66 0.51 -11.70 -15.59
N LEU A 67 0.44 -11.05 -14.42
CA LEU A 67 0.99 -11.54 -13.15
C LEU A 67 -0.08 -12.05 -12.18
N ASP A 68 -1.34 -12.20 -12.59
CA ASP A 68 -2.45 -12.56 -11.69
C ASP A 68 -2.25 -13.91 -10.99
N ALA A 69 -1.49 -14.83 -11.60
CA ALA A 69 -1.13 -16.10 -10.98
C ALA A 69 -0.32 -15.94 -9.67
N TRP A 70 0.34 -14.79 -9.44
CA TRP A 70 1.05 -14.54 -8.19
C TRP A 70 0.10 -14.47 -6.98
N ALA A 71 -1.18 -14.11 -7.21
CA ALA A 71 -2.18 -14.03 -6.15
C ALA A 71 -2.57 -15.40 -5.54
N GLN A 72 -2.00 -16.51 -6.02
CA GLN A 72 -2.20 -17.85 -5.45
C GLN A 72 -1.51 -18.04 -4.08
N SER A 73 -0.66 -17.09 -3.66
CA SER A 73 -0.02 -17.08 -2.35
C SER A 73 -0.17 -15.71 -1.65
N PRO A 74 -0.08 -15.64 -0.31
CA PRO A 74 -0.05 -14.37 0.41
C PRO A 74 1.08 -13.44 -0.05
N GLU A 75 2.30 -13.96 -0.18
CA GLU A 75 3.48 -13.17 -0.55
C GLU A 75 3.43 -12.72 -2.01
N GLY A 76 2.94 -13.57 -2.91
CA GLY A 76 2.72 -13.17 -4.30
C GLY A 76 1.61 -12.12 -4.44
N THR A 77 0.52 -12.23 -3.67
CA THR A 77 -0.48 -11.15 -3.58
C THR A 77 0.15 -9.87 -3.05
N LEU A 78 0.94 -9.94 -1.99
CA LEU A 78 1.61 -8.78 -1.40
C LEU A 78 2.54 -8.09 -2.42
N ALA A 79 3.29 -8.86 -3.23
CA ALA A 79 4.11 -8.32 -4.30
C ALA A 79 3.25 -7.58 -5.36
N LEU A 80 2.10 -8.14 -5.76
CA LEU A 80 1.16 -7.47 -6.66
C LEU A 80 0.64 -6.16 -6.08
N LEU A 81 0.29 -6.14 -4.78
CA LEU A 81 -0.17 -4.93 -4.10
C LEU A 81 0.91 -3.85 -4.09
N ILE A 82 2.17 -4.20 -3.81
CA ILE A 82 3.29 -3.26 -3.87
C ILE A 82 3.47 -2.71 -5.30
N LEU A 83 3.40 -3.55 -6.34
CA LEU A 83 3.50 -3.10 -7.73
C LEU A 83 2.37 -2.14 -8.12
N LEU A 84 1.13 -2.47 -7.74
CA LEU A 84 -0.07 -1.78 -8.20
C LEU A 84 -0.44 -0.56 -7.36
N ASP A 85 -0.08 -0.54 -6.08
CA ASP A 85 -0.44 0.52 -5.14
C ASP A 85 0.77 1.39 -4.79
N GLN A 86 1.93 0.81 -4.52
CA GLN A 86 3.10 1.60 -4.11
C GLN A 86 3.90 2.09 -5.31
N PHE A 87 4.36 1.19 -6.17
CA PHE A 87 5.27 1.55 -7.26
C PHE A 87 4.63 2.42 -8.33
N THR A 88 3.32 2.33 -8.56
CA THR A 88 2.63 3.28 -9.44
C THR A 88 2.79 4.71 -8.93
N ARG A 89 2.67 4.94 -7.61
CA ARG A 89 2.82 6.26 -6.98
C ARG A 89 4.24 6.81 -7.09
N ASN A 90 5.26 5.96 -7.03
CA ASN A 90 6.65 6.34 -7.28
C ASN A 90 6.93 6.63 -8.77
N ILE A 91 6.53 5.71 -9.66
CA ILE A 91 6.84 5.79 -11.09
C ILE A 91 6.10 6.95 -11.77
N GLY A 92 4.81 7.10 -11.46
CA GLY A 92 3.89 8.07 -12.04
C GLY A 92 3.67 9.31 -11.17
N ARG A 93 4.58 9.63 -10.25
CA ARG A 93 4.44 10.75 -9.31
C ARG A 93 3.98 12.03 -10.00
N GLY A 94 2.95 12.67 -9.44
CA GLY A 94 2.40 13.92 -9.98
C GLY A 94 1.59 13.77 -11.27
N THR A 95 1.33 12.54 -11.72
CA THR A 95 0.54 12.26 -12.92
C THR A 95 -0.63 11.32 -12.59
N PRO A 96 -1.68 11.25 -13.43
CA PRO A 96 -2.78 10.30 -13.24
C PRO A 96 -2.31 8.84 -13.11
N ASP A 97 -1.18 8.48 -13.72
CA ASP A 97 -0.63 7.13 -13.69
C ASP A 97 -0.25 6.65 -12.28
N SER A 98 -0.07 7.58 -11.33
CA SER A 98 0.12 7.24 -9.91
C SER A 98 -1.04 6.42 -9.32
N PHE A 99 -2.25 6.57 -9.87
CA PHE A 99 -3.47 5.91 -9.42
C PHE A 99 -3.92 4.76 -10.36
N ALA A 100 -3.16 4.46 -11.42
CA ALA A 100 -3.59 3.53 -12.47
C ALA A 100 -3.80 2.09 -11.97
N GLY A 101 -3.17 1.70 -10.85
CA GLY A 101 -3.33 0.37 -10.25
C GLY A 101 -4.38 0.29 -9.13
N ASP A 102 -4.91 1.42 -8.65
CA ASP A 102 -5.73 1.50 -7.42
C ASP A 102 -6.93 0.53 -7.46
N ALA A 103 -7.69 0.52 -8.56
CA ALA A 103 -8.88 -0.32 -8.66
C ALA A 103 -8.56 -1.82 -8.57
N LYS A 104 -7.45 -2.25 -9.19
CA LYS A 104 -7.01 -3.64 -9.17
C LYS A 104 -6.40 -4.02 -7.83
N ALA A 105 -5.57 -3.15 -7.26
CA ALA A 105 -5.01 -3.33 -5.93
C ALA A 105 -6.13 -3.48 -4.87
N LEU A 106 -7.17 -2.64 -4.94
CA LEU A 106 -8.32 -2.72 -4.04
C LEU A 106 -9.06 -4.06 -4.17
N ALA A 107 -9.29 -4.54 -5.40
CA ALA A 107 -9.95 -5.82 -5.62
C ALA A 107 -9.14 -7.01 -5.06
N LEU A 108 -7.83 -7.02 -5.31
CA LEU A 108 -6.91 -8.04 -4.79
C LEU A 108 -6.85 -8.01 -3.27
N ALA A 109 -6.71 -6.83 -2.66
CA ALA A 109 -6.68 -6.64 -1.21
C ALA A 109 -7.97 -7.18 -0.55
N LYS A 110 -9.14 -6.78 -1.05
CA LYS A 110 -10.44 -7.25 -0.53
C LYS A 110 -10.56 -8.77 -0.59
N LEU A 111 -10.18 -9.37 -1.73
CA LEU A 111 -10.24 -10.82 -1.89
C LEU A 111 -9.29 -11.53 -0.92
N ALA A 112 -8.05 -11.07 -0.81
CA ALA A 112 -7.06 -11.68 0.06
C ALA A 112 -7.45 -11.56 1.54
N ILE A 113 -7.95 -10.41 1.98
CA ILE A 113 -8.43 -10.21 3.35
C ILE A 113 -9.63 -11.11 3.65
N ALA A 114 -10.60 -11.21 2.73
CA ALA A 114 -11.75 -12.09 2.90
C ALA A 114 -11.35 -13.58 3.04
N GLN A 115 -10.21 -13.97 2.45
CA GLN A 115 -9.64 -15.31 2.55
C GLN A 115 -8.64 -15.48 3.71
N GLY A 116 -8.40 -14.43 4.51
CA GLY A 116 -7.40 -14.43 5.58
C GLY A 116 -5.95 -14.50 5.08
N GLY A 117 -5.70 -14.15 3.81
CA GLY A 117 -4.38 -14.10 3.19
C GLY A 117 -3.44 -13.10 3.87
N ASP A 118 -3.96 -11.94 4.24
CA ASP A 118 -3.24 -10.89 4.96
C ASP A 118 -2.69 -11.40 6.31
N SER A 119 -3.46 -12.21 7.04
CA SER A 119 -3.05 -12.76 8.35
C SER A 119 -1.85 -13.72 8.27
N ARG A 120 -1.48 -14.17 7.06
CA ARG A 120 -0.36 -15.07 6.79
C ARG A 120 0.98 -14.36 6.50
N VAL A 121 1.03 -13.03 6.59
CA VAL A 121 2.28 -12.25 6.55
C VAL A 121 2.53 -11.53 7.89
N PRO A 122 3.78 -11.16 8.21
CA PRO A 122 4.10 -10.39 9.42
C PRO A 122 3.38 -9.04 9.49
N PRO A 123 3.05 -8.53 10.70
CA PRO A 123 2.32 -7.28 10.88
C PRO A 123 2.81 -6.08 10.05
N VAL A 124 4.11 -5.82 10.01
CA VAL A 124 4.67 -4.65 9.29
C VAL A 124 4.46 -4.79 7.78
N ALA A 125 4.63 -5.99 7.23
CA ALA A 125 4.35 -6.27 5.83
C ALA A 125 2.84 -6.25 5.53
N ARG A 126 2.00 -6.56 6.53
CA ARG A 126 0.55 -6.65 6.36
C ARG A 126 -0.11 -5.33 6.05
N ILE A 127 0.49 -4.19 6.41
CA ILE A 127 -0.08 -2.86 6.11
C ILE A 127 -0.37 -2.68 4.62
N PHE A 128 0.43 -3.28 3.74
CA PHE A 128 0.27 -3.15 2.29
C PHE A 128 -0.95 -3.90 1.75
N PHE A 129 -1.58 -4.78 2.54
CA PHE A 129 -2.92 -5.28 2.27
C PHE A 129 -4.01 -4.24 2.57
N TYR A 130 -3.75 -3.30 3.47
CA TYR A 130 -4.74 -2.35 3.97
C TYR A 130 -4.65 -0.98 3.27
N LEU A 131 -3.47 -0.60 2.80
CA LEU A 131 -3.26 0.65 2.05
C LEU A 131 -4.19 0.81 0.83
N PRO A 132 -4.49 -0.22 0.02
CA PRO A 132 -5.47 -0.06 -1.07
C PRO A 132 -6.87 0.35 -0.59
N LEU A 133 -7.28 -0.07 0.62
CA LEU A 133 -8.55 0.37 1.22
C LEU A 133 -8.46 1.84 1.68
N GLU A 134 -7.35 2.21 2.32
CA GLU A 134 -7.05 3.59 2.76
C GLU A 134 -6.91 4.55 1.57
N HIS A 135 -6.49 4.08 0.41
CA HIS A 135 -6.37 4.88 -0.81
C HIS A 135 -7.67 4.99 -1.61
N ALA A 136 -8.72 4.25 -1.25
CA ALA A 136 -10.00 4.29 -1.94
C ALA A 136 -10.81 5.54 -1.55
N GLU A 137 -11.37 6.24 -2.53
CA GLU A 137 -12.36 7.31 -2.32
C GLU A 137 -13.76 6.71 -2.05
N ASP A 138 -13.86 5.86 -1.02
CA ASP A 138 -15.07 5.15 -0.61
C ASP A 138 -15.11 5.00 0.92
N LEU A 139 -16.18 5.48 1.56
CA LEU A 139 -16.25 5.53 3.02
C LEU A 139 -16.25 4.12 3.66
N ALA A 140 -16.88 3.12 3.02
CA ALA A 140 -16.89 1.76 3.55
C ALA A 140 -15.48 1.13 3.49
N CYS A 141 -14.70 1.42 2.45
CA CYS A 141 -13.29 1.03 2.41
C CYS A 141 -12.48 1.72 3.51
N GLN A 142 -12.72 3.00 3.78
CA GLN A 142 -12.04 3.73 4.86
C GLN A 142 -12.38 3.17 6.25
N ASP A 143 -13.65 2.84 6.50
CA ASP A 143 -14.07 2.16 7.74
C ASP A 143 -13.36 0.82 7.91
N ALA A 144 -13.27 0.03 6.84
CA ALA A 144 -12.57 -1.25 6.84
C ALA A 144 -11.06 -1.10 7.05
N ALA A 145 -10.43 -0.09 6.43
CA ALA A 145 -9.01 0.21 6.63
C ALA A 145 -8.73 0.55 8.10
N VAL A 146 -9.49 1.46 8.70
CA VAL A 146 -9.33 1.83 10.12
C VAL A 146 -9.49 0.62 11.02
N ALA A 147 -10.52 -0.21 10.80
CA ALA A 147 -10.71 -1.43 11.59
C ALA A 147 -9.54 -2.41 11.47
N ALA A 148 -9.00 -2.60 10.25
CA ALA A 148 -7.87 -3.48 9.99
C ALA A 148 -6.58 -2.98 10.65
N PHE A 149 -6.27 -1.68 10.51
CA PHE A 149 -5.11 -1.07 11.17
C PHE A 149 -5.24 -1.09 12.69
N ALA A 150 -6.42 -0.82 13.25
CA ALA A 150 -6.68 -0.93 14.69
C ALA A 150 -6.48 -2.36 15.20
N GLN A 151 -6.81 -3.38 14.40
CA GLN A 151 -6.53 -4.77 14.74
C GLN A 151 -5.04 -5.07 14.72
N LEU A 152 -4.33 -4.52 13.74
CA LEU A 152 -2.90 -4.72 13.56
C LEU A 152 -2.08 -4.16 14.73
N THR A 153 -2.44 -2.98 15.27
CA THR A 153 -1.77 -2.40 16.45
C THR A 153 -1.84 -3.29 17.69
N ARG A 154 -2.86 -4.17 17.80
CA ARG A 154 -2.97 -5.14 18.90
C ARG A 154 -2.09 -6.38 18.72
N GLN A 155 -1.49 -6.55 17.55
CA GLN A 155 -0.68 -7.71 17.17
C GLN A 155 0.80 -7.36 17.03
N GLY A 156 1.16 -6.08 17.15
CA GLY A 156 2.54 -5.62 17.14
C GLY A 156 3.36 -6.15 18.31
N ASP A 157 4.66 -6.28 18.08
CA ASP A 157 5.64 -6.43 19.15
C ASP A 157 6.19 -5.06 19.57
N ALA A 158 7.03 -5.03 20.62
CA ALA A 158 7.60 -3.79 21.13
C ALA A 158 8.43 -3.02 20.09
N ALA A 159 9.01 -3.71 19.10
CA ALA A 159 9.83 -3.08 18.07
C ALA A 159 9.00 -2.43 16.96
N SER A 160 7.82 -3.00 16.66
CA SER A 160 6.91 -2.54 15.60
C SER A 160 5.77 -1.64 16.10
N GLN A 161 5.47 -1.62 17.40
CA GLN A 161 4.31 -0.92 17.95
C GLN A 161 4.22 0.55 17.52
N GLY A 162 5.30 1.32 17.68
CA GLY A 162 5.27 2.74 17.33
C GLY A 162 5.02 3.00 15.84
N PHE A 163 5.48 2.09 14.97
CA PHE A 163 5.19 2.14 13.54
C PHE A 163 3.73 1.79 13.26
N LEU A 164 3.20 0.74 13.88
CA LEU A 164 1.81 0.33 13.67
C LEU A 164 0.82 1.39 14.19
N ASP A 165 1.09 1.99 15.35
CA ASP A 165 0.28 3.09 15.90
C ASP A 165 0.26 4.29 14.94
N MET A 166 1.41 4.63 14.36
CA MET A 166 1.50 5.67 13.34
C MET A 166 0.64 5.31 12.11
N THR A 167 0.73 4.09 11.57
CA THR A 167 -0.10 3.71 10.40
C THR A 167 -1.60 3.75 10.70
N HIS A 168 -2.02 3.40 11.92
CA HIS A 168 -3.42 3.51 12.32
C HIS A 168 -3.90 4.97 12.42
N ASP A 169 -3.06 5.87 12.94
CA ASP A 169 -3.36 7.30 12.94
C ASP A 169 -3.52 7.87 11.52
N TYR A 170 -2.69 7.44 10.57
CA TYR A 170 -2.85 7.80 9.15
C TYR A 170 -4.18 7.30 8.57
N ALA A 171 -4.58 6.07 8.84
CA ALA A 171 -5.87 5.54 8.40
C ALA A 171 -7.06 6.35 8.94
N LEU A 172 -6.99 6.80 10.20
CA LEU A 172 -8.01 7.67 10.79
C LEU A 172 -8.09 9.03 10.08
N ARG A 173 -6.95 9.61 9.71
CA ARG A 173 -6.89 10.88 8.98
C ARG A 173 -7.44 10.73 7.56
N HIS A 174 -7.08 9.67 6.84
CA HIS A 174 -7.64 9.40 5.50
C HIS A 174 -9.15 9.24 5.54
N ARG A 175 -9.66 8.47 6.52
CA ARG A 175 -11.09 8.32 6.74
C ARG A 175 -11.78 9.66 6.99
N ALA A 176 -11.20 10.53 7.81
CA ALA A 176 -11.78 11.84 8.10
C ALA A 176 -11.95 12.69 6.83
N VAL A 177 -10.93 12.70 5.96
CA VAL A 177 -10.98 13.42 4.67
C VAL A 177 -12.07 12.87 3.76
N ILE A 178 -12.19 11.55 3.64
CA ILE A 178 -13.25 10.93 2.83
C ILE A 178 -14.64 11.15 3.44
N ALA A 179 -14.76 11.12 4.77
CA ALA A 179 -16.04 11.41 5.43
C ALA A 179 -16.50 12.86 5.20
N GLU A 180 -15.56 13.80 5.11
CA GLU A 180 -15.86 15.23 4.90
C GLU A 180 -16.11 15.56 3.43
N PHE A 181 -15.26 15.09 2.51
CA PHE A 181 -15.28 15.51 1.10
C PHE A 181 -15.79 14.44 0.13
N GLY A 182 -15.94 13.19 0.57
CA GLY A 182 -16.28 12.05 -0.28
C GLY A 182 -15.17 11.61 -1.24
N ARG A 183 -14.03 12.28 -1.23
CA ARG A 183 -12.87 12.09 -2.12
C ARG A 183 -11.63 12.73 -1.51
N PHE A 184 -10.46 12.51 -2.11
CA PHE A 184 -9.20 13.14 -1.71
C PHE A 184 -8.96 14.45 -2.48
N PRO A 185 -9.05 15.63 -1.83
CA PRO A 185 -8.90 16.90 -2.54
C PRO A 185 -7.54 17.11 -3.19
N HIS A 186 -6.47 16.54 -2.62
CA HIS A 186 -5.12 16.65 -3.17
C HIS A 186 -4.97 15.99 -4.55
N ARG A 187 -5.85 15.04 -4.89
CA ARG A 187 -5.88 14.39 -6.20
C ARG A 187 -6.59 15.24 -7.27
N ASN A 188 -7.31 16.29 -6.89
CA ASN A 188 -8.16 17.05 -7.80
C ASN A 188 -7.40 17.59 -9.01
N ALA A 189 -6.26 18.25 -8.79
CA ALA A 189 -5.46 18.80 -9.89
C ALA A 189 -4.92 17.70 -10.82
N ILE A 190 -4.42 16.59 -10.25
CA ILE A 190 -3.88 15.45 -11.01
C ILE A 190 -4.98 14.80 -11.85
N LEU A 191 -6.19 14.66 -11.30
CA LEU A 191 -7.34 14.02 -11.95
C LEU A 191 -8.21 14.99 -12.76
N GLY A 192 -7.81 16.26 -12.94
CA GLY A 192 -8.59 17.26 -13.68
C GLY A 192 -9.94 17.62 -13.06
N ARG A 193 -10.10 17.46 -11.75
CA ARG A 193 -11.31 17.82 -10.99
C ARG A 193 -11.22 19.25 -10.48
N ALA A 194 -12.33 19.99 -10.50
CA ALA A 194 -12.41 21.28 -9.83
C ALA A 194 -12.51 21.08 -8.30
N SER A 195 -11.70 21.82 -7.54
CA SER A 195 -11.81 21.90 -6.08
C SER A 195 -12.87 22.93 -5.67
N THR A 196 -13.74 22.54 -4.74
CA THR A 196 -14.68 23.42 -4.04
C THR A 196 -13.95 24.41 -3.12
N PRO A 197 -14.61 25.50 -2.66
CA PRO A 197 -14.01 26.41 -1.69
C PRO A 197 -13.58 25.72 -0.39
N ALA A 198 -14.36 24.75 0.11
CA ALA A 198 -14.02 24.00 1.32
C ALA A 198 -12.76 23.13 1.11
N GLU A 199 -12.68 22.45 -0.03
CA GLU A 199 -11.49 21.67 -0.41
C GLU A 199 -10.24 22.53 -0.57
N GLN A 200 -10.37 23.75 -1.13
CA GLN A 200 -9.25 24.69 -1.23
C GLN A 200 -8.80 25.19 0.15
N ALA A 201 -9.73 25.49 1.04
CA ALA A 201 -9.43 25.88 2.41
C ALA A 201 -8.74 24.75 3.20
N TYR A 202 -9.17 23.50 3.00
CA TYR A 202 -8.50 22.32 3.54
C TYR A 202 -7.07 22.20 3.01
N LEU A 203 -6.86 22.25 1.70
CA LEU A 203 -5.54 22.13 1.07
C LEU A 203 -4.56 23.25 1.46
N ALA A 204 -5.05 24.40 1.94
CA ALA A 204 -4.21 25.49 2.43
C ALA A 204 -3.69 25.27 3.86
N GLN A 205 -4.18 24.26 4.58
CA GLN A 205 -3.74 23.96 5.95
C GLN A 205 -2.40 23.21 5.96
N PRO A 206 -1.52 23.48 6.94
CA PRO A 206 -0.28 22.71 7.09
C PRO A 206 -0.57 21.22 7.29
N GLY A 207 0.11 20.36 6.53
CA GLY A 207 -0.08 18.90 6.61
C GLY A 207 -1.37 18.40 5.96
N ALA A 208 -2.07 19.23 5.18
CA ALA A 208 -3.15 18.78 4.30
C ALA A 208 -2.58 18.13 3.04
N GLY A 209 -3.28 17.11 2.55
CA GLY A 209 -2.72 16.21 1.55
C GLY A 209 -1.83 15.15 2.20
N PHE A 210 -2.01 13.91 1.78
CA PHE A 210 -1.19 12.78 2.20
C PHE A 210 -0.09 12.53 1.18
#